data_AF-A0A970FUG2-F1
#
_entry.id   AF-A0A970FUG2-F1
#
_cell.length_a   1.000
_cell.length_b   1.000
_cell.length_c   1.000
_cell.angle_alpha   90.00
_cell.angle_beta   90.00
_cell.angle_gamma   90.00
#
_symmetry.space_group_name_H-M   'P 1'
#
loop_
_entity.id
_entity.type
_entity.pdbx_description
1 polymer ?
#
loop_
_entity_poly.entity_id
_entity_poly.type
_entity_poly.pdbx_seq_one_letter_code
_entity_poly.pdbx_strand_id
1 'polypeptide(L)'
;MTFADFSTRWTHDYAEKQLKTKSVDWYKSMLDDRIIPAIGHLKLAKIQPHHLISFMTELQQRGVNRNFKYRAKDGLLEKVKEHKLTGSAIGVHPNTLRNAKLGRAVNAYTTKCIAQALGVREKDIFDIVGNDRGLSAQTITHYLRCISSVLSTAVEWQIITTNPCERVKAPKRDQHKIKFMEIDDAQKIIQKAMLVDDIRVKTAILLFVFT
;
A
#
# COMPACT_ATOMS: atom_id res chain seq x y z
N MET A 1 4.07 -5.84 31.41
CA MET A 1 3.24 -5.75 30.20
C MET A 1 4.10 -5.95 28.96
N THR A 2 3.68 -6.85 28.06
CA THR A 2 4.36 -7.04 26.76
C THR A 2 3.92 -5.96 25.76
N PHE A 3 4.63 -5.83 24.64
CA PHE A 3 4.22 -4.93 23.57
C PHE A 3 2.88 -5.36 22.96
N ALA A 4 2.67 -6.68 22.77
CA ALA A 4 1.41 -7.21 22.25
C ALA A 4 0.23 -6.84 23.15
N ASP A 5 0.31 -7.13 24.45
CA ASP A 5 -0.76 -6.79 25.42
C ASP A 5 -1.08 -5.30 25.40
N PHE A 6 -0.03 -4.47 25.35
CA PHE A 6 -0.19 -3.03 25.34
C PHE A 6 -0.79 -2.53 24.04
N SER A 7 -0.41 -3.08 22.89
CA SER A 7 -0.95 -2.67 21.59
C SER A 7 -2.46 -2.93 21.50
N THR A 8 -2.95 -4.05 22.07
CA THR A 8 -4.38 -4.35 22.17
C THR A 8 -5.10 -3.31 23.02
N ARG A 9 -4.54 -3.00 24.20
CA ARG A 9 -5.11 -1.98 25.09
C ARG A 9 -5.09 -0.59 24.46
N TRP A 10 -3.98 -0.21 23.85
CA TRP A 10 -3.80 1.05 23.14
C TRP A 10 -4.83 1.22 22.03
N THR A 11 -5.13 0.14 21.31
CA THR A 11 -6.08 0.17 20.20
C THR A 11 -7.50 0.51 20.68
N HIS A 12 -7.95 -0.14 21.76
CA HIS A 12 -9.28 0.07 22.34
C HIS A 12 -9.39 1.39 23.14
N ASP A 13 -8.42 1.67 24.01
CA ASP A 13 -8.51 2.77 24.96
C ASP A 13 -8.17 4.12 24.33
N TYR A 14 -7.34 4.14 23.27
CA TYR A 14 -6.87 5.36 22.63
C TYR A 14 -7.18 5.40 21.13
N ALA A 15 -6.71 4.42 20.35
CA ALA A 15 -6.72 4.53 18.89
C ALA A 15 -8.14 4.68 18.32
N GLU A 16 -9.09 3.87 18.79
CA GLU A 16 -10.49 3.92 18.35
C GLU A 16 -11.21 5.21 18.74
N LYS A 17 -10.77 5.89 19.80
CA LYS A 17 -11.40 7.11 20.30
C LYS A 17 -10.81 8.38 19.69
N GLN A 18 -9.50 8.38 19.43
CA GLN A 18 -8.75 9.57 19.03
C GLN A 18 -8.41 9.61 17.55
N LEU A 19 -8.31 8.44 16.89
CA LEU A 19 -7.89 8.36 15.49
C LEU A 19 -9.08 8.09 14.56
N LYS A 20 -8.92 8.50 13.31
CA LYS A 20 -9.88 8.20 12.24
C LYS A 20 -9.94 6.68 12.01
N THR A 21 -11.13 6.15 11.75
CA THR A 21 -11.39 4.71 11.53
C THR A 21 -10.38 4.08 10.58
N LYS A 22 -10.16 4.69 9.40
CA LYS A 22 -9.21 4.20 8.41
C LYS A 22 -7.77 4.10 8.94
N SER A 23 -7.36 5.04 9.79
CA SER A 23 -6.02 5.03 10.40
C SER A 23 -5.90 3.93 11.45
N VAL A 24 -6.96 3.68 12.24
CA VAL A 24 -7.02 2.58 13.20
C VAL A 24 -6.92 1.24 12.48
N ASP A 25 -7.73 1.02 11.45
CA ASP A 25 -7.70 -0.23 10.66
C ASP A 25 -6.32 -0.49 10.07
N TRP A 26 -5.67 0.58 9.60
CA TRP A 26 -4.34 0.49 9.04
C TRP A 26 -3.28 0.17 10.09
N TYR A 27 -3.36 0.76 11.28
CA TYR A 27 -2.48 0.41 12.39
C TYR A 27 -2.69 -1.01 12.89
N LYS A 28 -3.94 -1.45 13.06
CA LYS A 28 -4.28 -2.85 13.39
C LYS A 28 -3.65 -3.81 12.38
N SER A 29 -3.84 -3.56 11.09
CA SER A 29 -3.25 -4.38 10.03
C SER A 29 -1.72 -4.43 10.09
N MET A 30 -1.03 -3.33 10.41
CA MET A 30 0.43 -3.33 10.57
C MET A 30 0.90 -4.08 11.82
N LEU A 31 0.17 -3.90 12.92
CA LEU A 31 0.45 -4.54 14.19
C LEU A 31 0.39 -6.07 14.03
N ASP A 32 -0.72 -6.57 13.48
CA ASP A 32 -0.98 -8.00 13.33
C ASP A 32 -0.11 -8.66 12.26
N ASP A 33 0.16 -7.98 11.14
CA ASP A 33 0.89 -8.60 10.00
C ASP A 33 2.35 -8.91 10.34
N ARG A 34 3.07 -7.99 11.02
CA ARG A 34 4.54 -8.07 11.18
C ARG A 34 5.08 -7.57 12.51
N ILE A 35 4.48 -6.55 13.12
CA ILE A 35 5.05 -5.94 14.34
C ILE A 35 4.90 -6.90 15.53
N ILE A 36 3.71 -7.45 15.77
CA ILE A 36 3.45 -8.38 16.87
C ILE A 36 4.30 -9.66 16.71
N PRO A 37 4.38 -10.30 15.52
CA PRO A 37 5.27 -11.45 15.32
C PRO A 37 6.74 -11.16 15.66
N ALA A 38 7.26 -9.98 15.35
CA ALA A 38 8.67 -9.65 15.54
C ALA A 38 9.02 -9.14 16.95
N ILE A 39 8.24 -8.18 17.48
CA ILE A 39 8.56 -7.50 18.74
C ILE A 39 7.47 -7.65 19.81
N GLY A 40 6.34 -8.29 19.49
CA GLY A 40 5.18 -8.38 20.38
C GLY A 40 5.46 -9.07 21.72
N HIS A 41 6.33 -10.09 21.70
CA HIS A 41 6.73 -10.85 22.89
C HIS A 41 7.66 -10.07 23.84
N LEU A 42 8.25 -8.97 23.38
CA LEU A 42 9.16 -8.16 24.20
C LEU A 42 8.37 -7.35 25.23
N LYS A 43 8.93 -7.23 26.43
CA LYS A 43 8.42 -6.30 27.45
C LYS A 43 8.69 -4.86 27.01
N LEU A 44 7.72 -3.96 27.16
CA LEU A 44 7.85 -2.55 26.78
C LEU A 44 9.13 -1.88 27.31
N ALA A 45 9.45 -2.11 28.58
CA ALA A 45 10.65 -1.56 29.23
C ALA A 45 11.99 -2.12 28.68
N LYS A 46 11.95 -3.24 27.97
CA LYS A 46 13.13 -3.90 27.37
C LYS A 46 13.24 -3.63 25.87
N ILE A 47 12.29 -2.92 25.27
CA ILE A 47 12.42 -2.48 23.87
C ILE A 47 13.56 -1.47 23.82
N GLN A 48 14.44 -1.66 22.83
CA GLN A 48 15.67 -0.90 22.66
C GLN A 48 15.83 -0.59 21.17
N PRO A 49 16.58 0.46 20.81
CA PRO A 49 16.77 0.84 19.40
C PRO A 49 17.29 -0.30 18.51
N HIS A 50 18.15 -1.17 19.03
CA HIS A 50 18.73 -2.29 18.25
C HIS A 50 17.66 -3.32 17.82
N HIS A 51 16.63 -3.57 18.62
CA HIS A 51 15.52 -4.45 18.24
C HIS A 51 14.75 -3.88 17.03
N LEU A 52 14.54 -2.56 17.01
CA LEU A 52 13.88 -1.87 15.91
C LEU A 52 14.74 -1.87 14.65
N ILE A 53 16.05 -1.72 14.79
CA ILE A 53 17.00 -1.81 13.67
C ILE A 53 17.00 -3.23 13.08
N SER A 54 17.07 -4.27 13.91
CA SER A 54 16.97 -5.67 13.45
C SER A 54 15.68 -5.89 12.65
N PHE A 55 14.55 -5.46 13.21
CA PHE A 55 13.27 -5.54 12.54
C PHE A 55 13.26 -4.82 11.19
N MET A 56 13.80 -3.59 11.11
CA MET A 56 13.89 -2.87 9.84
C MET A 56 14.77 -3.60 8.82
N THR A 57 15.89 -4.17 9.25
CA THR A 57 16.79 -4.95 8.39
C THR A 57 16.08 -6.21 7.87
N GLU A 58 15.34 -6.92 8.72
CA GLU A 58 14.50 -8.05 8.31
C GLU A 58 13.47 -7.62 7.26
N LEU A 59 12.79 -6.48 7.43
CA LEU A 59 11.83 -5.98 6.44
C LEU A 59 12.46 -5.62 5.08
N GLN A 60 13.76 -5.30 5.06
CA GLN A 60 14.51 -5.03 3.82
C GLN A 60 14.93 -6.31 3.09
N GLN A 61 14.97 -7.46 3.77
CA GLN A 61 15.41 -8.71 3.17
C GLN A 61 14.47 -9.15 2.04
N ARG A 62 15.06 -9.84 1.04
CA ARG A 62 14.34 -10.36 -0.12
C ARG A 62 13.34 -11.43 0.31
N GLY A 63 12.21 -11.52 -0.39
CA GLY A 63 11.15 -12.51 -0.11
C GLY A 63 10.17 -12.14 1.02
N VAL A 64 10.43 -11.06 1.76
CA VAL A 64 9.54 -10.59 2.84
C VAL A 64 8.27 -9.92 2.30
N ASN A 65 8.32 -9.42 1.07
CA ASN A 65 7.20 -8.76 0.42
C ASN A 65 6.18 -9.79 -0.10
N ARG A 66 5.00 -9.81 0.54
CA ARG A 66 3.88 -10.71 0.18
C ARG A 66 3.09 -10.25 -1.05
N ASN A 67 3.41 -9.07 -1.61
CA ASN A 67 2.77 -8.57 -2.82
C ASN A 67 3.38 -9.23 -4.06
N PHE A 68 2.93 -10.44 -4.36
CA PHE A 68 3.25 -11.13 -5.60
C PHE A 68 2.54 -10.46 -6.78
N LYS A 69 3.25 -10.43 -7.92
CA LYS A 69 2.67 -10.01 -9.19
C LYS A 69 2.51 -11.23 -10.08
N TYR A 70 1.52 -11.19 -10.94
CA TYR A 70 1.13 -12.32 -11.76
C TYR A 70 1.11 -11.91 -13.23
N ARG A 71 1.68 -12.71 -14.11
CA ARG A 71 1.65 -12.49 -15.56
C ARG A 71 0.74 -13.52 -16.21
N ALA A 72 -0.12 -13.06 -17.10
CA ALA A 72 -0.99 -13.94 -17.88
C ALA A 72 -0.16 -14.72 -18.90
N LYS A 73 -0.46 -16.02 -19.05
CA LYS A 73 0.00 -16.85 -20.17
C LYS A 73 -0.71 -16.44 -21.47
N ASP A 74 -0.10 -16.75 -22.62
CA ASP A 74 -0.60 -16.35 -23.94
C ASP A 74 -2.05 -16.79 -24.24
N GLY A 75 -2.58 -17.81 -23.55
CA GLY A 75 -3.97 -18.28 -23.69
C GLY A 75 -5.06 -17.43 -23.01
N LEU A 76 -4.71 -16.36 -22.27
CA LEU A 76 -5.73 -15.51 -21.62
C LEU A 76 -6.57 -14.73 -22.64
N LEU A 77 -5.97 -14.34 -23.77
CA LEU A 77 -6.63 -13.51 -24.79
C LEU A 77 -7.82 -14.22 -25.45
N GLU A 78 -7.70 -15.53 -25.70
CA GLU A 78 -8.73 -16.34 -26.35
C GLU A 78 -9.92 -16.57 -25.42
N LYS A 79 -9.65 -17.01 -24.19
CA LYS A 79 -10.69 -17.27 -23.18
C LYS A 79 -11.49 -16.02 -22.81
N VAL A 80 -10.85 -14.84 -22.79
CA VAL A 80 -11.51 -13.56 -22.52
C VAL A 80 -12.41 -13.10 -23.68
N LYS A 81 -12.06 -13.43 -24.93
CA LYS A 81 -12.91 -13.16 -26.09
C LYS A 81 -14.13 -14.07 -26.12
N GLU A 82 -13.96 -15.36 -25.83
CA GLU A 82 -15.06 -16.33 -25.77
C GLU A 82 -16.12 -15.95 -24.73
N HIS A 83 -15.69 -15.52 -23.54
CA HIS A 83 -16.60 -15.17 -22.43
C HIS A 83 -17.10 -13.71 -22.46
N LYS A 84 -16.77 -12.93 -23.50
CA LYS A 84 -17.11 -11.50 -23.65
C LYS A 84 -16.86 -10.66 -22.37
N LEU A 85 -15.77 -10.95 -21.68
CA LEU A 85 -15.51 -10.37 -20.37
C LEU A 85 -15.08 -8.91 -20.48
N THR A 86 -15.80 -8.04 -19.77
CA THR A 86 -15.49 -6.62 -19.61
C THR A 86 -14.99 -6.35 -18.20
N GLY A 87 -14.00 -5.46 -18.02
CA GLY A 87 -13.41 -5.20 -16.70
C GLY A 87 -14.45 -4.87 -15.62
N SER A 88 -15.46 -4.07 -15.98
CA SER A 88 -16.56 -3.71 -15.09
C SER A 88 -17.40 -4.90 -14.63
N ALA A 89 -17.56 -5.94 -15.47
CA ALA A 89 -18.32 -7.15 -15.12
C ALA A 89 -17.57 -8.03 -14.12
N ILE A 90 -16.24 -7.89 -14.04
CA ILE A 90 -15.36 -8.66 -13.17
C ILE A 90 -15.03 -7.89 -11.87
N GLY A 91 -15.52 -6.65 -11.73
CA GLY A 91 -15.18 -5.78 -10.59
C GLY A 91 -13.76 -5.21 -10.64
N VAL A 92 -13.14 -5.17 -11.82
CA VAL A 92 -11.78 -4.66 -12.03
C VAL A 92 -11.78 -3.49 -13.00
N HIS A 93 -10.93 -2.49 -12.78
CA HIS A 93 -10.82 -1.36 -13.69
C HIS A 93 -10.48 -1.81 -15.14
N PRO A 94 -11.14 -1.28 -16.19
CA PRO A 94 -10.94 -1.71 -17.59
C PRO A 94 -9.47 -1.66 -18.04
N ASN A 95 -8.71 -0.67 -17.55
CA ASN A 95 -7.28 -0.55 -17.84
C ASN A 95 -6.45 -1.71 -17.26
N THR A 96 -6.84 -2.27 -16.12
CA THR A 96 -6.14 -3.41 -15.51
C THR A 96 -6.38 -4.68 -16.32
N LEU A 97 -7.61 -4.90 -16.82
CA LEU A 97 -7.89 -5.99 -17.74
C LEU A 97 -7.13 -5.82 -19.06
N ARG A 98 -7.02 -4.58 -19.57
CA ARG A 98 -6.18 -4.27 -20.74
C ARG A 98 -4.71 -4.58 -20.47
N ASN A 99 -4.18 -4.19 -19.32
CA ASN A 99 -2.81 -4.49 -18.93
C ASN A 99 -2.57 -6.00 -18.82
N ALA A 100 -3.54 -6.76 -18.29
CA ALA A 100 -3.48 -8.22 -18.25
C ALA A 100 -3.41 -8.82 -19.67
N LYS A 101 -4.24 -8.32 -20.61
CA LYS A 101 -4.21 -8.71 -22.03
C LYS A 101 -2.87 -8.43 -22.72
N LEU A 102 -2.19 -7.36 -22.31
CA LEU A 102 -0.89 -6.96 -22.85
C LEU A 102 0.30 -7.68 -22.15
N GLY A 103 0.05 -8.72 -21.35
CA GLY A 103 1.10 -9.48 -20.66
C GLY A 103 1.79 -8.72 -19.51
N ARG A 104 1.22 -7.59 -19.07
CA ARG A 104 1.74 -6.83 -17.93
C ARG A 104 1.32 -7.49 -16.62
N ALA A 105 2.16 -7.30 -15.60
CA ALA A 105 1.95 -7.97 -14.32
C ALA A 105 0.77 -7.35 -13.54
N VAL A 106 -0.13 -8.18 -13.04
CA VAL A 106 -1.34 -7.83 -12.28
C VAL A 106 -1.25 -8.32 -10.83
N ASN A 107 -2.12 -7.82 -9.94
CA ASN A 107 -2.14 -8.20 -8.53
C ASN A 107 -2.97 -9.48 -8.28
N ALA A 108 -2.82 -10.08 -7.09
CA ALA A 108 -3.54 -11.29 -6.67
C ALA A 108 -5.08 -11.14 -6.70
N TYR A 109 -5.59 -9.96 -6.32
CA TYR A 109 -7.03 -9.71 -6.35
C TYR A 109 -7.59 -9.76 -7.77
N THR A 110 -6.89 -9.13 -8.72
CA THR A 110 -7.28 -9.08 -10.13
C THR A 110 -7.23 -10.47 -10.75
N THR A 111 -6.19 -11.25 -10.45
CA THR A 111 -6.11 -12.64 -10.95
C THR A 111 -7.25 -13.48 -10.41
N LYS A 112 -7.60 -13.33 -9.13
CA LYS A 112 -8.73 -14.02 -8.51
C LYS A 112 -10.05 -13.67 -9.19
N CYS A 113 -10.32 -12.39 -9.41
CA CYS A 113 -11.56 -11.97 -10.07
C CYS A 113 -11.64 -12.48 -11.52
N ILE A 114 -10.52 -12.43 -12.27
CA ILE A 114 -10.47 -12.96 -13.65
C ILE A 114 -10.64 -14.48 -13.66
N ALA A 115 -9.99 -15.21 -12.75
CA ALA A 115 -10.10 -16.65 -12.62
C ALA A 115 -11.52 -17.09 -12.28
N GLN A 116 -12.16 -16.39 -11.34
CA GLN A 116 -13.56 -16.60 -10.98
C GLN A 116 -14.51 -16.37 -12.17
N ALA A 117 -14.28 -15.29 -12.93
CA ALA A 117 -15.09 -14.98 -14.11
C ALA A 117 -14.91 -15.97 -15.27
N LEU A 118 -13.75 -16.64 -15.33
CA LEU A 118 -13.43 -17.66 -16.34
C LEU A 118 -13.71 -19.09 -15.88
N GLY A 119 -14.09 -19.32 -14.62
CA GLY A 119 -14.35 -20.67 -14.08
C GLY A 119 -13.10 -21.57 -14.03
N VAL A 120 -11.90 -20.97 -13.99
CA VAL A 120 -10.61 -21.67 -14.05
C VAL A 120 -9.77 -21.39 -12.82
N ARG A 121 -8.79 -22.26 -12.54
CA ARG A 121 -7.89 -22.06 -11.40
C ARG A 121 -6.82 -21.02 -11.76
N GLU A 122 -6.45 -20.19 -10.79
CA GLU A 122 -5.47 -19.11 -10.95
C GLU A 122 -4.12 -19.60 -11.51
N LYS A 123 -3.66 -20.78 -11.05
CA LYS A 123 -2.37 -21.39 -11.44
C LYS A 123 -2.30 -21.82 -12.90
N ASP A 124 -3.45 -22.06 -13.53
CA ASP A 124 -3.51 -22.55 -14.90
C ASP A 124 -3.35 -21.40 -15.92
N ILE A 125 -3.64 -20.17 -15.52
CA ILE A 125 -3.66 -18.98 -16.41
C ILE A 125 -2.56 -17.98 -16.09
N PHE A 126 -2.12 -17.92 -14.84
CA PHE A 126 -1.15 -16.92 -14.39
C PHE A 126 0.12 -17.56 -13.83
N ASP A 127 1.27 -17.06 -14.28
CA ASP A 127 2.56 -17.36 -13.67
C ASP A 127 2.92 -16.29 -12.64
N ILE A 128 3.52 -16.71 -11.54
CA ILE A 128 4.00 -15.80 -10.50
C ILE A 128 5.26 -15.11 -11.03
N VAL A 129 5.16 -13.81 -11.31
CA VAL A 129 6.33 -12.96 -11.49
C VAL A 129 6.83 -12.65 -10.09
N GLY A 130 7.77 -13.49 -9.63
CA GLY A 130 8.34 -13.42 -8.30
C GLY A 130 8.67 -11.99 -7.88
N ASN A 131 8.38 -11.68 -6.61
CA ASN A 131 8.82 -10.44 -6.01
C ASN A 131 10.03 -10.74 -5.12
N ASP A 132 11.21 -10.76 -5.72
CA ASP A 132 12.48 -10.94 -4.99
C ASP A 132 12.95 -9.65 -4.29
N ARG A 133 12.04 -8.67 -4.11
CA ARG A 133 12.37 -7.40 -3.44
C ARG A 133 11.85 -7.41 -2.01
N GLY A 134 12.61 -6.79 -1.12
CA GLY A 134 12.13 -6.42 0.21
C GLY A 134 11.02 -5.37 0.18
N LEU A 135 10.57 -4.96 1.35
CA LEU A 135 9.61 -3.87 1.48
C LEU A 135 10.24 -2.54 1.06
N SER A 136 9.41 -1.64 0.53
CA SER A 136 9.87 -0.30 0.15
C SER A 136 10.30 0.50 1.40
N ALA A 137 11.26 1.42 1.24
CA ALA A 137 11.69 2.30 2.32
C ALA A 137 10.52 3.09 2.95
N GLN A 138 9.53 3.48 2.15
CA GLN A 138 8.32 4.14 2.63
C GLN A 138 7.48 3.20 3.51
N THR A 139 7.30 1.95 3.11
CA THR A 139 6.55 0.97 3.89
C THR A 139 7.23 0.70 5.23
N ILE A 140 8.56 0.54 5.25
CA ILE A 140 9.33 0.39 6.49
C ILE A 140 9.17 1.60 7.41
N THR A 141 9.21 2.80 6.83
CA THR A 141 8.97 4.05 7.57
C THR A 141 7.58 4.07 8.20
N HIS A 142 6.57 3.54 7.52
CA HIS A 142 5.22 3.46 8.07
C HIS A 142 5.13 2.50 9.26
N TYR A 143 5.79 1.34 9.20
CA TYR A 143 5.90 0.45 10.36
C TYR A 143 6.58 1.15 11.55
N LEU A 144 7.70 1.84 11.33
CA LEU A 144 8.39 2.57 12.39
C LEU A 144 7.52 3.68 12.99
N ARG A 145 6.75 4.40 12.16
CA ARG A 145 5.79 5.41 12.63
C ARG A 145 4.67 4.81 13.48
N CYS A 146 4.14 3.65 13.10
CA CYS A 146 3.14 2.93 13.89
C CYS A 146 3.70 2.56 15.26
N ILE A 147 4.88 1.93 15.30
CA ILE A 147 5.56 1.57 16.57
C ILE A 147 5.82 2.83 17.40
N SER A 148 6.31 3.91 16.78
CA SER A 148 6.56 5.18 17.46
C SER A 148 5.28 5.75 18.08
N SER A 149 4.15 5.68 17.37
CA SER A 149 2.86 6.17 17.88
C SER A 149 2.41 5.40 19.12
N VAL A 150 2.54 4.07 19.10
CA VAL A 150 2.22 3.20 20.23
C VAL A 150 3.14 3.51 21.41
N LEU A 151 4.46 3.56 21.18
CA LEU A 151 5.44 3.80 22.25
C LEU A 151 5.36 5.23 22.82
N SER A 152 5.02 6.24 22.01
CA SER A 152 4.74 7.59 22.53
C SER A 152 3.54 7.59 23.47
N THR A 153 2.48 6.85 23.14
CA THR A 153 1.34 6.72 24.07
C THR A 153 1.73 5.95 25.34
N ALA A 154 2.66 4.99 25.25
CA ALA A 154 3.21 4.31 26.42
C ALA A 154 4.03 5.25 27.32
N VAL A 155 4.70 6.25 26.76
CA VAL A 155 5.38 7.32 27.51
C VAL A 155 4.35 8.23 28.18
N GLU A 156 3.31 8.65 27.47
CA GLU A 156 2.22 9.47 28.02
C GLU A 156 1.52 8.79 29.20
N TRP A 157 1.33 7.47 29.12
CA TRP A 157 0.76 6.66 30.18
C TRP A 157 1.78 6.26 31.26
N GLN A 158 3.00 6.81 31.19
CA GLN A 158 4.10 6.59 32.13
C GLN A 158 4.49 5.11 32.33
N ILE A 159 4.27 4.26 31.32
CA ILE A 159 4.65 2.85 31.35
C ILE A 159 6.15 2.70 31.03
N ILE A 160 6.65 3.55 30.14
CA ILE A 160 8.07 3.65 29.80
C ILE A 160 8.52 5.12 29.96
N THR A 161 9.81 5.31 30.20
CA THR A 161 10.37 6.65 30.45
C THR A 161 10.65 7.43 29.17
N THR A 162 11.10 6.76 28.12
CA THR A 162 11.52 7.39 26.86
C THR A 162 11.16 6.51 25.67
N ASN A 163 10.84 7.11 24.52
CA ASN A 163 10.54 6.38 23.30
C ASN A 163 11.83 5.88 22.60
N PRO A 164 12.05 4.55 22.49
CA PRO A 164 13.23 3.99 21.82
C PRO A 164 13.30 4.32 20.31
N CYS A 165 12.17 4.64 19.66
CA CYS A 165 12.12 4.95 18.23
C CYS A 165 12.83 6.26 17.86
N GLU A 166 12.95 7.22 18.78
CA GLU A 166 13.59 8.53 18.51
C GLU A 166 15.06 8.39 18.14
N ARG A 167 15.71 7.33 18.62
CA ARG A 167 17.13 7.04 18.36
C ARG A 167 17.36 6.26 17.08
N VAL A 168 16.31 5.91 16.35
CA VAL A 168 16.36 5.08 15.14
C VAL A 168 16.20 5.97 13.91
N LYS A 169 17.15 5.87 12.97
CA LYS A 169 17.07 6.60 11.69
C LYS A 169 16.21 5.83 10.70
N ALA A 170 15.13 6.46 10.24
CA ALA A 170 14.27 5.92 9.18
C ALA A 170 15.05 5.80 7.85
N PRO A 171 14.73 4.81 7.00
CA PRO A 171 15.40 4.63 5.71
C PRO A 171 15.12 5.81 4.79
N LYS A 172 16.13 6.25 4.02
CA LYS A 172 15.96 7.32 3.03
C LYS A 172 15.04 6.85 1.91
N ARG A 173 13.99 7.62 1.66
CA ARG A 173 13.10 7.41 0.52
C ARG A 173 13.74 7.99 -0.73
N ASP A 174 13.72 7.21 -1.80
CA ASP A 174 14.06 7.72 -3.13
C ASP A 174 12.98 8.72 -3.57
N GLN A 175 13.40 9.95 -3.87
CA GLN A 175 12.49 11.02 -4.26
C GLN A 175 12.32 10.96 -5.78
N HIS A 176 11.18 10.45 -6.23
CA HIS A 176 10.84 10.59 -7.64
C HIS A 176 10.59 12.05 -7.96
N LYS A 177 11.29 12.58 -8.98
CA LYS A 177 11.06 13.94 -9.47
C LYS A 177 9.61 14.06 -9.93
N ILE A 178 8.86 14.93 -9.27
CA ILE A 178 7.50 15.23 -9.67
C ILE A 178 7.58 15.96 -11.02
N LYS A 179 6.93 15.41 -12.04
CA LYS A 179 6.78 16.13 -13.31
C LYS A 179 5.77 17.26 -13.09
N PHE A 180 6.25 18.49 -13.12
CA PHE A 180 5.40 19.68 -13.05
C PHE A 180 4.87 20.03 -14.44
N MET A 181 3.74 20.73 -14.48
CA MET A 181 3.18 21.27 -15.71
C MET A 181 3.98 22.51 -16.09
N GLU A 182 4.52 22.54 -17.30
CA GLU A 182 5.11 23.76 -17.87
C GLU A 182 4.04 24.60 -18.59
N ILE A 183 4.37 25.85 -18.90
CA ILE A 183 3.44 26.79 -19.53
C ILE A 183 2.92 26.24 -20.87
N ASP A 184 3.78 25.58 -21.66
CA ASP A 184 3.38 24.93 -22.91
C ASP A 184 2.37 23.80 -22.70
N ASP A 185 2.49 23.06 -21.61
CA ASP A 185 1.55 21.99 -21.27
C ASP A 185 0.20 22.58 -20.83
N ALA A 186 0.21 23.69 -20.09
CA ALA A 186 -1.00 24.43 -19.72
C ALA A 186 -1.73 24.98 -20.96
N GLN A 187 -1.00 25.56 -21.92
CA GLN A 187 -1.58 26.04 -23.18
C GLN A 187 -2.25 24.92 -23.98
N LYS A 188 -1.59 23.76 -24.08
CA LYS A 188 -2.17 22.57 -24.74
C LYS A 188 -3.44 22.09 -24.04
N ILE A 189 -3.49 22.16 -22.70
CA ILE A 189 -4.68 21.82 -21.92
C ILE A 189 -5.83 22.79 -22.21
N ILE A 190 -5.56 24.11 -22.21
CA ILE A 190 -6.56 25.14 -22.52
C ILE A 190 -7.11 24.96 -23.93
N GLN A 191 -6.24 24.76 -24.93
CA GLN A 191 -6.67 24.53 -26.32
C GLN A 191 -7.59 23.31 -26.43
N LYS A 192 -7.25 22.20 -25.76
CA LYS A 192 -8.09 21.01 -25.72
C LYS A 192 -9.39 21.22 -24.96
N ALA A 193 -9.39 22.03 -23.90
CA ALA A 193 -10.58 22.35 -23.13
C ALA A 193 -11.60 23.13 -23.96
N MET A 194 -11.16 24.01 -24.87
CA MET A 194 -12.04 24.79 -25.73
C MET A 194 -12.84 23.93 -26.72
N LEU A 195 -12.28 22.77 -27.10
CA LEU A 195 -12.91 21.78 -27.99
C LEU A 195 -13.95 20.89 -27.29
N VAL A 196 -14.09 20.99 -25.96
CA VAL A 196 -15.08 20.21 -25.21
C VAL A 196 -16.44 20.91 -25.28
N ASP A 197 -17.49 20.16 -25.65
CA ASP A 197 -18.84 20.71 -25.78
C ASP A 197 -19.50 20.99 -24.42
N ASP A 198 -19.25 20.15 -23.40
CA ASP A 198 -19.80 20.35 -22.05
C ASP A 198 -19.12 21.52 -21.33
N ILE A 199 -19.87 22.59 -21.11
CA ILE A 199 -19.42 23.82 -20.45
C ILE A 199 -18.93 23.58 -19.01
N ARG A 200 -19.47 22.59 -18.30
CA ARG A 200 -19.06 22.28 -16.92
C ARG A 200 -17.65 21.72 -16.89
N VAL A 201 -17.35 20.81 -17.82
CA VAL A 201 -16.02 20.20 -17.97
C VAL A 201 -15.01 21.25 -18.43
N LYS A 202 -15.39 22.09 -19.39
CA LYS A 202 -14.58 23.22 -19.86
C LYS A 202 -14.21 24.17 -18.72
N THR A 203 -15.21 24.59 -17.93
CA THR A 203 -15.02 25.52 -16.81
C THR A 203 -14.16 24.89 -15.71
N ALA A 204 -14.38 23.61 -15.39
CA ALA A 204 -13.58 22.89 -14.40
C ALA A 204 -12.10 22.77 -14.81
N ILE A 205 -11.82 22.48 -16.09
CA ILE A 205 -10.45 22.40 -16.60
C ILE A 205 -9.77 23.78 -16.58
N LEU A 206 -10.49 24.84 -16.98
CA LEU A 206 -9.95 26.19 -16.95
C LEU A 206 -9.66 26.65 -15.52
N LEU A 207 -10.60 26.44 -14.59
CA LEU A 207 -10.38 26.72 -13.17
C LEU A 207 -9.14 26.00 -12.66
N PHE A 208 -9.01 24.69 -12.93
CA PHE A 208 -7.83 23.91 -12.53
C PHE A 208 -6.49 24.47 -13.04
N VAL A 209 -6.46 25.12 -14.21
CA VAL A 209 -5.23 25.73 -14.75
C VAL A 209 -4.94 27.10 -14.14
N PHE A 210 -5.96 27.84 -13.71
CA PHE A 210 -5.84 29.21 -13.20
C PHE A 210 -5.84 29.34 -11.67
N THR A 211 -6.25 28.30 -10.93
CA THR A 211 -6.24 28.27 -9.46
C THR A 211 -5.19 27.31 -8.92
#